data_AF-A0A9X1UVR5-F1
#
_entry.id   AF-A0A9X1UVR5-F1
#
_cell.length_a   1.000
_cell.length_b   1.000
_cell.length_c   1.000
_cell.angle_alpha   90.00
_cell.angle_beta   90.00
_cell.angle_gamma   90.00
#
_symmetry.space_group_name_H-M   'P 1'
#
loop_
_entity.id
_entity.type
_entity.pdbx_description
1 polymer ?
#
loop_
_entity_poly.entity_id
_entity_poly.type
_entity_poly.pdbx_seq_one_letter_code
_entity_poly.pdbx_strand_id
1 'polypeptide(L)'
;MKKAETLFITNLLSNPKLTSEQKSKVFELAMRDIGKNGSDKLILQELQLIKKKMGIGTSKTYVENDSKNFEGTNPSGFTGLPEFDENTVKIITKSNGNEEQENNSIKSSESQMRNSTEEKIISDERVKEILEKMKNRKNESKKNSLSYYSPVSLYKYLYDYNQDPILRSTCHEIDSNELVTINDYCGTETYQFPKHLEAILKAFERHEKNHFAPSRVKALIRGYLTGKDYYKVDLGDGWSGDNIKFSWSSKELKKWCKMNENFPPCPDPGLIESHEIIGFEFSEAIKSKNFNKYLKTFNDLVIHFKHLFHIRQDNSLKQILLLQNKIKNWNEKIDFEIENQEFPTNIELFTDVDKLIQAYNIIIDLILKRQIEEMPRVKLSFYQTSGGVELSIHHLNTSYHKSLIDTIERPLGKTYKALIDNQLNGMCNFYVRADFDQKQFAKVNIWNGKPRTAEPLDFFEGVEHIFEFRKK
;
A
#
# COMPACT_ATOMS: atom_id res chain seq x y z
N MET A 1 4.23 -11.47 -17.16
CA MET A 1 5.46 -11.81 -16.41
C MET A 1 5.40 -13.28 -16.01
N LYS A 2 5.50 -14.24 -16.96
CA LYS A 2 5.08 -15.65 -16.71
C LYS A 2 5.77 -16.76 -17.55
N LYS A 3 7.01 -16.57 -18.02
CA LYS A 3 7.82 -17.63 -18.70
C LYS A 3 9.31 -17.29 -18.74
N ALA A 4 9.62 -16.00 -18.83
CA ALA A 4 11.00 -15.50 -18.87
C ALA A 4 11.78 -15.75 -17.57
N GLU A 5 11.12 -15.72 -16.41
CA GLU A 5 11.77 -15.88 -15.10
C GLU A 5 12.15 -17.34 -14.83
N THR A 6 11.26 -18.30 -15.09
CA THR A 6 11.58 -19.74 -14.99
C THR A 6 12.60 -20.16 -16.04
N LEU A 7 12.56 -19.59 -17.26
CA LEU A 7 13.58 -19.81 -18.28
C LEU A 7 14.95 -19.25 -17.86
N PHE A 8 14.98 -18.05 -17.26
CA PHE A 8 16.20 -17.43 -16.74
C PHE A 8 16.83 -18.29 -15.63
N ILE A 9 16.02 -18.74 -14.66
CA ILE A 9 16.50 -19.60 -13.56
C ILE A 9 17.01 -20.93 -14.10
N THR A 10 16.32 -21.53 -15.07
CA THR A 10 16.74 -22.80 -15.70
C THR A 10 18.06 -22.64 -16.45
N ASN A 11 18.24 -21.55 -17.21
CA ASN A 11 19.48 -21.25 -17.93
C ASN A 11 20.63 -20.99 -16.96
N LEU A 12 20.37 -20.27 -15.87
CA LEU A 12 21.37 -19.98 -14.85
C LEU A 12 21.82 -21.26 -14.14
N LEU A 13 20.90 -22.15 -13.76
CA LEU A 13 21.20 -23.42 -13.09
C LEU A 13 21.85 -24.45 -14.03
N SER A 14 21.62 -24.35 -15.33
CA SER A 14 22.25 -25.18 -16.36
C SER A 14 23.71 -24.79 -16.64
N ASN A 15 24.20 -23.69 -16.08
CA ASN A 15 25.59 -23.28 -16.26
C ASN A 15 26.56 -24.29 -15.62
N PRO A 16 27.49 -24.89 -16.39
CA PRO A 16 28.45 -25.87 -15.88
C PRO A 16 29.50 -25.26 -14.95
N LYS A 17 29.65 -23.93 -14.93
CA LYS A 17 30.59 -23.23 -14.05
C LYS A 17 30.07 -23.05 -12.61
N LEU A 18 28.80 -23.33 -12.35
CA LEU A 18 28.24 -23.25 -11.01
C LEU A 18 28.41 -24.57 -10.26
N THR A 19 28.87 -24.50 -9.02
CA THR A 19 28.93 -25.66 -8.12
C THR A 19 27.53 -26.03 -7.62
N SER A 20 27.35 -27.26 -7.13
CA SER A 20 26.06 -27.74 -6.58
C SER A 20 25.54 -26.85 -5.44
N GLU A 21 26.42 -26.33 -4.60
CA GLU A 21 26.08 -25.41 -3.51
C GLU A 21 25.62 -24.04 -4.02
N GLN A 22 26.27 -23.51 -5.05
CA GLN A 22 25.88 -22.26 -5.69
C GLN A 22 24.52 -22.40 -6.39
N LYS A 23 24.29 -23.53 -7.06
CA LYS A 23 22.99 -23.87 -7.67
C LYS A 23 21.88 -23.95 -6.61
N SER A 24 22.17 -24.54 -5.45
CA SER A 24 21.23 -24.61 -4.32
C SER A 24 20.88 -23.21 -3.79
N LYS A 25 21.88 -22.34 -3.62
CA LYS A 25 21.68 -20.98 -3.11
C LYS A 25 20.93 -20.08 -4.10
N VAL A 26 21.21 -20.20 -5.39
CA VAL A 26 20.45 -19.53 -6.46
C VAL A 26 18.98 -19.97 -6.43
N PHE A 27 18.74 -21.27 -6.24
CA PHE A 27 17.40 -21.81 -6.15
C PHE A 27 16.63 -21.31 -4.91
N GLU A 28 17.27 -21.29 -3.74
CA GLU A 28 16.66 -20.75 -2.52
C GLU A 28 16.30 -19.27 -2.64
N LEU A 29 17.18 -18.46 -3.25
CA LEU A 29 16.92 -17.05 -3.49
C LEU A 29 15.73 -16.85 -4.44
N ALA A 30 15.66 -17.63 -5.52
CA ALA A 30 14.53 -17.58 -6.45
C ALA A 30 13.19 -17.95 -5.79
N MET A 31 13.17 -19.02 -4.97
CA MET A 31 11.99 -19.43 -4.22
C MET A 31 11.54 -18.38 -3.20
N ARG A 32 12.50 -17.75 -2.52
CA ARG A 32 12.23 -16.68 -1.54
C ARG A 32 11.68 -15.43 -2.20
N ASP A 33 12.19 -15.06 -3.37
CA ASP A 33 11.77 -13.86 -4.09
C ASP A 33 10.36 -14.03 -4.68
N ILE A 34 10.08 -15.20 -5.24
CA ILE A 34 8.75 -15.54 -5.78
C ILE A 34 7.72 -15.72 -4.65
N GLY A 35 8.13 -16.30 -3.52
CA GLY A 35 7.27 -16.44 -2.33
C GLY A 35 6.87 -15.11 -1.69
N LYS A 36 7.71 -14.07 -1.81
CA LYS A 36 7.44 -12.71 -1.28
C LYS A 36 6.52 -11.88 -2.16
N ASN A 37 6.47 -12.17 -3.46
CA ASN A 37 5.72 -11.36 -4.44
C ASN A 37 4.27 -11.84 -4.65
N GLY A 38 3.79 -12.80 -3.86
CA GLY A 38 2.36 -13.13 -3.77
C GLY A 38 1.69 -13.57 -5.07
N SER A 39 2.34 -14.36 -5.93
CA SER A 39 1.70 -14.89 -7.16
C SER A 39 2.25 -16.24 -7.66
N ASP A 40 1.30 -17.05 -8.16
CA ASP A 40 1.39 -18.29 -8.95
C ASP A 40 1.99 -19.55 -8.30
N LYS A 41 1.09 -20.33 -7.68
CA LYS A 41 1.28 -21.74 -7.27
C LYS A 41 1.90 -22.62 -8.39
N LEU A 42 1.64 -22.28 -9.66
CA LEU A 42 2.21 -22.93 -10.83
C LEU A 42 3.73 -22.70 -11.00
N ILE A 43 4.23 -21.50 -10.73
CA ILE A 43 5.67 -21.18 -10.84
C ILE A 43 6.46 -21.88 -9.74
N LEU A 44 5.90 -21.94 -8.52
CA LEU A 44 6.48 -22.69 -7.41
C LEU A 44 6.55 -24.20 -7.72
N GLN A 45 5.51 -24.75 -8.38
CA GLN A 45 5.52 -26.14 -8.84
C GLN A 45 6.55 -26.38 -9.95
N GLU A 46 6.69 -25.48 -10.92
CA GLU A 46 7.72 -25.55 -11.97
C GLU A 46 9.13 -25.51 -11.40
N LEU A 47 9.40 -24.62 -10.43
CA LEU A 47 10.71 -24.53 -9.78
C LEU A 47 11.02 -25.79 -8.97
N GLN A 48 10.05 -26.35 -8.24
CA GLN A 48 10.24 -27.64 -7.57
C GLN A 48 10.54 -28.77 -8.56
N LEU A 49 9.92 -28.75 -9.75
CA LEU A 49 10.22 -29.71 -10.82
C LEU A 49 11.65 -29.53 -11.37
N ILE A 50 12.10 -28.29 -11.57
CA ILE A 50 13.47 -27.94 -11.98
C ILE A 50 14.48 -28.42 -10.94
N LYS A 51 14.21 -28.19 -9.64
CA LYS A 51 15.06 -28.68 -8.55
C LYS A 51 15.25 -30.19 -8.61
N LYS A 52 14.16 -30.92 -8.85
CA LYS A 52 14.16 -32.39 -8.96
C LYS A 52 14.92 -32.87 -10.20
N LYS A 53 14.73 -32.22 -11.36
CA LYS A 53 15.46 -32.54 -12.60
C LYS A 53 16.96 -32.28 -12.50
N MET A 54 17.37 -31.28 -11.72
CA MET A 54 18.77 -30.84 -11.60
C MET A 54 19.55 -31.52 -10.47
N GLY A 55 18.93 -32.44 -9.72
CA GLY A 55 19.61 -33.19 -8.66
C GLY A 55 20.10 -32.33 -7.48
N ILE A 56 19.47 -31.18 -7.22
CA ILE A 56 19.91 -30.24 -6.17
C ILE A 56 19.49 -30.80 -4.80
N GLY A 57 20.48 -31.31 -4.05
CA GLY A 57 20.29 -31.94 -2.74
C GLY A 57 19.71 -31.01 -1.67
N THR A 58 18.91 -31.58 -0.76
CA THR A 58 18.29 -30.90 0.38
C THR A 58 19.33 -30.52 1.44
N SER A 59 19.58 -29.22 1.63
CA SER A 59 20.18 -28.73 2.87
C SER A 59 19.09 -28.47 3.92
N LYS A 60 19.49 -28.58 5.18
CA LYS A 60 18.68 -28.82 6.38
C LYS A 60 17.49 -27.86 6.56
N THR A 61 16.35 -28.47 6.86
CA THR A 61 15.13 -27.87 7.40
C THR A 61 15.39 -27.21 8.76
N TYR A 62 14.91 -25.98 8.93
CA TYR A 62 14.43 -25.53 10.24
C TYR A 62 13.13 -26.27 10.51
N VAL A 63 13.15 -27.13 11.52
CA VAL A 63 11.99 -27.84 12.06
C VAL A 63 11.39 -26.94 13.14
N GLU A 64 10.18 -26.43 12.90
CA GLU A 64 9.23 -26.19 13.98
C GLU A 64 8.80 -27.56 14.52
N ASN A 65 9.24 -27.88 15.73
CA ASN A 65 8.67 -28.96 16.51
C ASN A 65 7.40 -28.42 17.19
N ASP A 66 6.25 -28.90 16.73
CA ASP A 66 5.19 -29.35 17.63
C ASP A 66 4.47 -30.53 16.95
N SER A 67 5.01 -31.72 17.24
CA SER A 67 4.45 -33.00 16.82
C SER A 67 3.39 -33.44 17.82
N LYS A 68 2.16 -33.68 17.34
CA LYS A 68 1.33 -34.78 17.84
C LYS A 68 1.11 -35.77 16.69
N ASN A 69 1.62 -36.98 16.91
CA ASN A 69 1.57 -38.15 16.03
C ASN A 69 0.13 -38.63 15.80
N PHE A 70 -0.15 -39.16 14.60
CA PHE A 70 -0.56 -40.57 14.43
C PHE A 70 -0.33 -41.04 12.99
N GLU A 71 0.10 -42.30 12.88
CA GLU A 71 0.58 -43.00 11.68
C GLU A 71 -0.54 -43.50 10.76
N GLY A 72 -0.23 -43.57 9.45
CA GLY A 72 -0.38 -44.79 8.64
C GLY A 72 -1.72 -45.11 7.95
N THR A 73 -1.79 -44.87 6.63
CA THR A 73 -1.92 -45.92 5.58
C THR A 73 -1.88 -45.30 4.16
N ASN A 74 -1.02 -45.85 3.30
CA ASN A 74 -0.81 -45.59 1.86
C ASN A 74 -1.57 -46.66 1.02
N PRO A 75 -1.48 -46.75 -0.33
CA PRO A 75 -1.47 -45.74 -1.41
C PRO A 75 -2.35 -46.15 -2.65
N SER A 76 -2.66 -45.21 -3.54
CA SER A 76 -2.80 -45.38 -5.01
C SER A 76 -3.14 -43.99 -5.59
N GLY A 77 -2.53 -43.43 -6.63
CA GLY A 77 -1.80 -43.97 -7.75
C GLY A 77 -2.52 -43.50 -9.02
N PHE A 78 -2.23 -42.30 -9.54
CA PHE A 78 -2.43 -42.04 -10.97
C PHE A 78 -1.52 -40.91 -11.48
N THR A 79 -0.69 -41.30 -12.42
CA THR A 79 0.31 -40.55 -13.16
C THR A 79 -0.28 -40.00 -14.46
N GLY A 80 0.28 -38.89 -14.93
CA GLY A 80 0.57 -38.73 -16.36
C GLY A 80 -0.38 -37.86 -17.17
N LEU A 81 0.14 -36.68 -17.55
CA LEU A 81 -0.32 -35.74 -18.56
C LEU A 81 -0.58 -36.39 -19.95
N PRO A 82 -1.19 -35.62 -20.86
CA PRO A 82 -0.50 -35.43 -22.14
C PRO A 82 -0.38 -33.96 -22.56
N GLU A 83 0.83 -33.62 -23.01
CA GLU A 83 1.14 -32.47 -23.86
C GLU A 83 0.67 -32.71 -25.30
N PHE A 84 0.43 -31.61 -26.02
CA PHE A 84 0.14 -31.53 -27.46
C PHE A 84 1.40 -31.71 -28.31
N ASP A 85 1.25 -32.27 -29.52
CA ASP A 85 2.00 -31.83 -30.70
C ASP A 85 1.18 -32.01 -32.00
N GLU A 86 1.49 -31.17 -32.98
CA GLU A 86 0.83 -30.89 -34.25
C GLU A 86 1.17 -31.89 -35.38
N ASN A 87 0.26 -31.95 -36.37
CA ASN A 87 0.48 -32.28 -37.78
C ASN A 87 1.02 -33.67 -38.18
N THR A 88 0.13 -34.52 -38.72
CA THR A 88 0.46 -35.38 -39.89
C THR A 88 -0.80 -35.69 -40.73
N VAL A 89 -0.93 -34.97 -41.86
CA VAL A 89 -1.32 -35.40 -43.22
C VAL A 89 -2.40 -36.49 -43.45
N LYS A 90 -3.51 -36.04 -44.05
CA LYS A 90 -4.36 -36.60 -45.15
C LYS A 90 -4.36 -38.11 -45.45
N ILE A 91 -5.56 -38.72 -45.47
CA ILE A 91 -6.11 -39.65 -46.51
C ILE A 91 -7.66 -39.48 -46.45
N ILE A 92 -8.37 -38.84 -47.41
CA ILE A 92 -9.04 -39.41 -48.61
C ILE A 92 -9.98 -40.58 -48.19
N THR A 93 -11.31 -40.64 -48.35
CA THR A 93 -12.29 -40.08 -49.30
C THR A 93 -13.70 -40.61 -48.95
N LYS A 94 -14.74 -39.85 -49.31
CA LYS A 94 -16.03 -40.28 -49.94
C LYS A 94 -17.02 -41.11 -49.09
N SER A 95 -18.34 -40.94 -49.16
CA SER A 95 -19.25 -40.40 -50.19
C SER A 95 -20.65 -40.12 -49.60
N ASN A 96 -21.36 -39.15 -50.22
CA ASN A 96 -22.79 -39.08 -50.63
C ASN A 96 -23.89 -39.53 -49.63
N GLY A 97 -25.08 -38.91 -49.51
CA GLY A 97 -25.81 -37.97 -50.37
C GLY A 97 -27.27 -38.46 -50.55
N ASN A 98 -28.23 -37.64 -50.09
CA ASN A 98 -29.63 -37.42 -50.53
C ASN A 98 -30.78 -38.48 -50.46
N GLU A 99 -31.99 -37.87 -50.39
CA GLU A 99 -33.37 -38.34 -50.72
C GLU A 99 -34.11 -39.19 -49.67
N GLU A 100 -35.44 -39.18 -49.51
CA GLU A 100 -36.62 -38.29 -49.72
C GLU A 100 -37.82 -39.08 -49.10
N GLN A 101 -38.91 -38.40 -48.68
CA GLN A 101 -40.37 -38.80 -48.63
C GLN A 101 -40.78 -40.28 -48.28
N GLU A 102 -41.90 -40.66 -47.64
CA GLU A 102 -43.24 -40.11 -47.36
C GLU A 102 -44.01 -41.14 -46.45
N ASN A 103 -44.96 -40.64 -45.65
CA ASN A 103 -46.30 -41.17 -45.32
C ASN A 103 -46.62 -42.45 -44.48
N ASN A 104 -47.48 -42.17 -43.46
CA ASN A 104 -48.70 -42.87 -42.98
C ASN A 104 -48.59 -44.22 -42.26
N SER A 105 -49.40 -44.59 -41.24
CA SER A 105 -50.46 -43.99 -40.40
C SER A 105 -50.76 -45.06 -39.32
N ILE A 106 -51.16 -44.76 -38.07
CA ILE A 106 -52.50 -45.06 -37.47
C ILE A 106 -52.36 -45.30 -35.93
N LYS A 107 -53.21 -44.62 -35.13
CA LYS A 107 -53.72 -44.90 -33.75
C LYS A 107 -52.69 -44.96 -32.59
N SER A 108 -52.96 -44.52 -31.37
CA SER A 108 -54.13 -43.93 -30.70
C SER A 108 -53.63 -43.31 -29.39
N SER A 109 -54.26 -42.20 -29.03
CA SER A 109 -54.27 -41.53 -27.72
C SER A 109 -54.18 -42.46 -26.51
N GLU A 110 -53.16 -42.25 -25.65
CA GLU A 110 -53.16 -42.36 -24.16
C GLU A 110 -51.72 -42.42 -23.59
N SER A 111 -50.97 -41.32 -23.65
CA SER A 111 -49.74 -41.16 -22.82
C SER A 111 -49.19 -39.72 -22.72
N GLN A 112 -49.93 -38.70 -23.18
CA GLN A 112 -49.51 -37.29 -23.13
C GLN A 112 -49.64 -36.61 -21.74
N MET A 113 -49.72 -37.37 -20.65
CA MET A 113 -49.97 -36.81 -19.32
C MET A 113 -48.91 -37.15 -18.26
N ARG A 114 -47.68 -37.52 -18.68
CA ARG A 114 -46.54 -37.71 -17.77
C ARG A 114 -45.30 -36.88 -18.08
N ASN A 115 -45.16 -36.30 -19.27
CA ASN A 115 -43.97 -35.52 -19.65
C ASN A 115 -44.04 -34.01 -19.33
N SER A 116 -45.19 -33.46 -18.92
CA SER A 116 -45.32 -32.03 -18.59
C SER A 116 -44.97 -31.67 -17.15
N THR A 117 -44.82 -32.67 -16.27
CA THR A 117 -44.52 -32.46 -14.85
C THR A 117 -43.01 -32.53 -14.58
N GLU A 118 -42.27 -33.40 -15.27
CA GLU A 118 -40.80 -33.53 -15.09
C GLU A 118 -40.01 -32.38 -15.71
N GLU A 119 -40.41 -31.86 -16.88
CA GLU A 119 -39.76 -30.67 -17.48
C GLU A 119 -40.00 -29.38 -16.68
N LYS A 120 -41.14 -29.27 -15.98
CA LYS A 120 -41.44 -28.13 -15.11
C LYS A 120 -40.62 -28.17 -13.82
N ILE A 121 -40.47 -29.34 -13.20
CA ILE A 121 -39.70 -29.52 -11.95
C ILE A 121 -38.20 -29.27 -12.18
N ILE A 122 -37.65 -29.74 -13.30
CA ILE A 122 -36.23 -29.52 -13.66
C ILE A 122 -35.94 -28.04 -13.96
N SER A 123 -36.94 -27.26 -14.41
CA SER A 123 -36.80 -25.81 -14.65
C SER A 123 -36.79 -24.99 -13.36
N ASP A 124 -37.57 -25.37 -12.35
CA ASP A 124 -37.70 -24.63 -11.09
C ASP A 124 -36.50 -24.83 -10.14
N GLU A 125 -35.90 -26.02 -10.12
CA GLU A 125 -34.68 -26.28 -9.33
C GLU A 125 -33.46 -25.54 -9.91
N ARG A 126 -33.32 -25.51 -11.24
CA ARG A 126 -32.27 -24.73 -11.91
C ARG A 126 -32.44 -23.23 -11.69
N VAL A 127 -33.68 -22.73 -11.70
CA VAL A 127 -33.98 -21.32 -11.43
C VAL A 127 -33.72 -20.98 -9.96
N LYS A 128 -34.08 -21.87 -9.01
CA LYS A 128 -33.71 -21.72 -7.58
C LYS A 128 -32.20 -21.71 -7.38
N GLU A 129 -31.46 -22.61 -8.03
CA GLU A 129 -30.01 -22.70 -7.93
C GLU A 129 -29.33 -21.45 -8.54
N ILE A 130 -29.88 -20.89 -9.62
CA ILE A 130 -29.44 -19.61 -10.20
C ILE A 130 -29.76 -18.44 -9.26
N LEU A 131 -30.95 -18.42 -8.64
CA LEU A 131 -31.34 -17.38 -7.68
C LEU A 131 -30.54 -17.46 -6.37
N GLU A 132 -30.16 -18.65 -5.93
CA GLU A 132 -29.23 -18.87 -4.81
C GLU A 132 -27.80 -18.48 -5.17
N LYS A 133 -27.32 -18.81 -6.37
CA LYS A 133 -26.03 -18.31 -6.89
C LYS A 133 -26.05 -16.79 -7.05
N MET A 134 -27.18 -16.17 -7.39
CA MET A 134 -27.34 -14.72 -7.46
C MET A 134 -27.44 -14.05 -6.08
N LYS A 135 -28.12 -14.68 -5.10
CA LYS A 135 -28.14 -14.23 -3.69
C LYS A 135 -26.76 -14.38 -3.04
N ASN A 136 -26.04 -15.46 -3.32
CA ASN A 136 -24.68 -15.69 -2.86
C ASN A 136 -23.68 -14.75 -3.54
N ARG A 137 -23.84 -14.42 -4.84
CA ARG A 137 -23.07 -13.35 -5.49
C ARG A 137 -23.37 -11.96 -4.89
N LYS A 138 -24.62 -11.68 -4.51
CA LYS A 138 -24.98 -10.45 -3.77
C LYS A 138 -24.36 -10.42 -2.37
N ASN A 139 -24.30 -11.55 -1.67
CA ASN A 139 -23.66 -11.67 -0.35
C ASN A 139 -22.12 -11.68 -0.41
N GLU A 140 -21.50 -12.23 -1.46
CA GLU A 140 -20.06 -12.11 -1.73
C GLU A 140 -19.67 -10.69 -2.17
N SER A 141 -20.53 -10.00 -2.93
CA SER A 141 -20.32 -8.58 -3.29
C SER A 141 -20.40 -7.64 -2.08
N LYS A 142 -21.10 -8.04 -1.01
CA LYS A 142 -21.14 -7.31 0.27
C LYS A 142 -19.89 -7.50 1.13
N LYS A 143 -19.03 -8.48 0.84
CA LYS A 143 -17.84 -8.77 1.67
C LYS A 143 -16.62 -7.93 1.31
N ASN A 144 -16.69 -7.12 0.26
CA ASN A 144 -15.55 -6.40 -0.33
C ASN A 144 -15.82 -4.91 -0.62
N SER A 145 -16.77 -4.27 0.06
CA SER A 145 -16.89 -2.81 0.02
C SER A 145 -15.87 -2.20 0.99
N LEU A 146 -14.87 -1.49 0.48
CA LEU A 146 -14.04 -0.63 1.33
C LEU A 146 -14.96 0.33 2.10
N SER A 147 -14.77 0.41 3.42
CA SER A 147 -15.42 1.44 4.23
C SER A 147 -14.68 2.76 4.08
N TYR A 148 -15.42 3.84 3.85
CA TYR A 148 -14.85 5.18 3.79
C TYR A 148 -14.51 5.70 5.19
N TYR A 149 -13.32 6.28 5.33
CA TYR A 149 -12.92 7.03 6.51
C TYR A 149 -12.71 8.50 6.15
N SER A 150 -13.30 9.40 6.94
CA SER A 150 -13.18 10.85 6.75
C SER A 150 -11.73 11.33 6.98
N PRO A 151 -11.15 12.13 6.06
CA PRO A 151 -9.85 12.78 6.24
C PRO A 151 -9.74 13.67 7.47
N VAL A 152 -10.86 14.27 7.89
CA VAL A 152 -10.92 15.19 9.05
C VAL A 152 -10.42 14.52 10.32
N SER A 153 -10.74 13.22 10.48
CA SER A 153 -10.34 12.47 11.67
C SER A 153 -8.83 12.31 11.76
N LEU A 154 -8.14 12.06 10.63
CA LEU A 154 -6.68 11.99 10.62
C LEU A 154 -6.05 13.35 10.95
N TYR A 155 -6.52 14.42 10.32
CA TYR A 155 -6.04 15.77 10.60
C TYR A 155 -6.15 16.09 12.08
N LYS A 156 -7.34 15.89 12.66
CA LYS A 156 -7.61 16.15 14.08
C LYS A 156 -6.74 15.29 14.98
N TYR A 157 -6.62 14.00 14.71
CA TYR A 157 -5.76 13.08 15.48
C TYR A 157 -4.32 13.59 15.57
N LEU A 158 -3.71 13.92 14.44
CA LEU A 158 -2.32 14.40 14.39
C LEU A 158 -2.15 15.81 14.97
N TYR A 159 -3.13 16.68 14.74
CA TYR A 159 -3.15 18.02 15.34
C TYR A 159 -3.20 17.92 16.87
N ASP A 160 -4.16 17.16 17.42
CA ASP A 160 -4.35 16.97 18.86
C ASP A 160 -3.12 16.29 19.48
N TYR A 161 -2.46 15.36 18.78
CA TYR A 161 -1.19 14.77 19.21
C TYR A 161 -0.10 15.86 19.37
N ASN A 162 0.02 16.76 18.39
CA ASN A 162 1.03 17.82 18.41
C ASN A 162 0.69 18.97 19.38
N GLN A 163 -0.57 19.11 19.81
CA GLN A 163 -0.98 20.11 20.81
C GLN A 163 -0.97 19.59 22.25
N ASP A 164 -0.99 18.27 22.46
CA ASP A 164 -0.95 17.69 23.81
C ASP A 164 0.39 18.02 24.50
N PRO A 165 0.39 18.64 25.71
CA PRO A 165 1.62 19.08 26.37
C PRO A 165 2.64 17.96 26.66
N ILE A 166 2.18 16.72 26.79
CA ILE A 166 3.06 15.57 27.03
C ILE A 166 3.53 14.98 25.70
N LEU A 167 2.64 14.81 24.72
CA LEU A 167 3.00 14.19 23.44
C LEU A 167 3.80 15.12 22.54
N ARG A 168 3.62 16.43 22.67
CA ARG A 168 4.38 17.45 21.93
C ARG A 168 5.89 17.34 22.17
N SER A 169 6.32 16.96 23.39
CA SER A 169 7.74 16.75 23.72
C SER A 169 8.39 15.63 22.89
N THR A 170 7.58 14.74 22.30
CA THR A 170 8.08 13.68 21.41
C THR A 170 8.33 14.14 19.98
N CYS A 171 7.95 15.38 19.65
CA CYS A 171 8.03 15.93 18.30
C CYS A 171 8.88 17.18 18.21
N HIS A 172 9.38 17.69 19.33
CA HIS A 172 10.12 18.94 19.40
C HIS A 172 11.41 18.72 20.19
N GLU A 173 12.39 19.57 19.92
CA GLU A 173 13.55 19.72 20.80
C GLU A 173 13.06 20.27 22.15
N ILE A 174 13.74 19.86 23.22
CA ILE A 174 13.40 20.22 24.59
C ILE A 174 14.28 21.41 24.99
N ASP A 175 13.67 22.56 25.22
CA ASP A 175 14.34 23.74 25.77
C ASP A 175 14.16 23.85 27.30
N SER A 176 14.69 24.91 27.91
CA SER A 176 14.57 25.12 29.36
C SER A 176 13.12 25.31 29.84
N ASN A 177 12.23 25.89 29.03
CA ASN A 177 10.82 26.08 29.38
C ASN A 177 10.05 24.76 29.27
N GLU A 178 10.35 23.97 28.24
CA GLU A 178 9.81 22.63 28.06
C GLU A 178 10.27 21.71 29.20
N LEU A 179 11.52 21.84 29.69
CA LEU A 179 11.97 21.12 30.88
C LEU A 179 11.14 21.42 32.13
N VAL A 180 10.79 22.68 32.36
CA VAL A 180 9.89 23.07 33.47
C VAL A 180 8.54 22.36 33.31
N THR A 181 7.97 22.42 32.11
CA THR A 181 6.69 21.76 31.81
C THR A 181 6.76 20.24 32.02
N ILE A 182 7.84 19.60 31.57
CA ILE A 182 8.08 18.16 31.75
C ILE A 182 8.18 17.81 33.23
N ASN A 183 8.95 18.58 33.99
CA ASN A 183 9.14 18.39 35.42
C ASN A 183 7.82 18.52 36.18
N ASP A 184 7.00 19.53 35.83
CA ASP A 184 5.69 19.76 36.43
C ASP A 184 4.76 18.57 36.26
N TYR A 185 4.57 18.07 35.03
CA TYR A 185 3.67 16.93 34.82
C TYR A 185 4.27 15.58 35.25
N CYS A 186 5.60 15.47 35.36
CA CYS A 186 6.28 14.30 35.91
C CYS A 186 6.32 14.28 37.44
N GLY A 187 6.00 15.41 38.09
CA GLY A 187 6.16 15.58 39.54
C GLY A 187 7.62 15.39 39.96
N THR A 188 8.54 16.07 39.29
CA THR A 188 9.98 16.05 39.59
C THR A 188 10.56 17.46 39.67
N GLU A 189 11.59 17.65 40.48
CA GLU A 189 12.34 18.91 40.52
C GLU A 189 13.33 19.04 39.35
N THR A 190 13.87 17.90 38.89
CA THR A 190 14.82 17.81 37.77
C THR A 190 14.37 16.77 36.76
N TYR A 191 14.91 16.84 35.54
CA TYR A 191 14.51 15.97 34.46
C TYR A 191 14.82 14.49 34.73
N GLN A 192 13.80 13.64 34.64
CA GLN A 192 13.94 12.19 34.81
C GLN A 192 13.35 11.45 33.60
N PHE A 193 14.23 11.00 32.70
CA PHE A 193 13.82 10.27 31.49
C PHE A 193 12.85 9.11 31.75
N PRO A 194 13.02 8.24 32.77
CA PRO A 194 12.07 7.16 33.02
C PRO A 194 10.63 7.64 33.30
N LYS A 195 10.48 8.73 34.07
CA LYS A 195 9.16 9.32 34.36
C LYS A 195 8.57 10.03 33.15
N HIS A 196 9.40 10.75 32.40
CA HIS A 196 9.00 11.39 31.15
C HIS A 196 8.48 10.35 30.14
N LEU A 197 9.22 9.26 29.93
CA LEU A 197 8.80 8.17 29.05
C LEU A 197 7.49 7.53 29.55
N GLU A 198 7.33 7.29 30.85
CA GLU A 198 6.09 6.77 31.41
C GLU A 198 4.90 7.69 31.14
N ALA A 199 5.08 9.01 31.32
CA ALA A 199 4.06 10.01 31.02
C ALA A 199 3.67 10.02 29.54
N ILE A 200 4.66 10.00 28.63
CA ILE A 200 4.47 9.90 27.18
C ILE A 200 3.63 8.68 26.83
N LEU A 201 3.99 7.50 27.35
CA LEU A 201 3.29 6.25 27.02
C LEU A 201 1.84 6.25 27.54
N LYS A 202 1.59 6.78 28.74
CA LYS A 202 0.23 6.94 29.28
C LYS A 202 -0.59 7.95 28.49
N ALA A 203 0.02 9.07 28.09
CA ALA A 203 -0.65 10.08 27.27
C ALA A 203 -1.01 9.52 25.90
N PHE A 204 -0.12 8.76 25.27
CA PHE A 204 -0.37 8.15 23.98
C PHE A 204 -1.47 7.10 24.05
N GLU A 205 -1.51 6.26 25.09
CA GLU A 205 -2.58 5.28 25.28
C GLU A 205 -3.96 5.97 25.37
N ARG A 206 -4.06 7.12 26.07
CA ARG A 206 -5.29 7.92 26.11
C ARG A 206 -5.62 8.50 24.74
N HIS A 207 -4.63 9.10 24.07
CA HIS A 207 -4.79 9.73 22.78
C HIS A 207 -5.28 8.72 21.72
N GLU A 208 -4.66 7.54 21.66
CA GLU A 208 -5.01 6.45 20.76
C GLU A 208 -6.44 5.92 20.97
N LYS A 209 -6.92 5.86 22.22
CA LYS A 209 -8.28 5.43 22.56
C LYS A 209 -9.35 6.47 22.24
N ASN A 210 -9.04 7.75 22.47
CA ASN A 210 -10.01 8.83 22.37
C ASN A 210 -10.19 9.37 20.95
N HIS A 211 -9.23 9.14 20.06
CA HIS A 211 -9.25 9.68 18.70
C HIS A 211 -9.16 8.58 17.63
N PHE A 212 -9.90 8.76 16.54
CA PHE A 212 -9.81 7.89 15.38
C PHE A 212 -8.68 8.34 14.45
N ALA A 213 -7.88 7.39 14.00
CA ALA A 213 -6.96 7.53 12.89
C ALA A 213 -6.80 6.17 12.19
N PRO A 214 -6.39 6.14 10.91
CA PRO A 214 -6.03 4.91 10.23
C PRO A 214 -5.03 4.08 11.04
N SER A 215 -5.22 2.77 11.11
CA SER A 215 -4.39 1.86 11.93
C SER A 215 -2.89 1.98 11.64
N ARG A 216 -2.52 2.32 10.40
CA ARG A 216 -1.13 2.56 9.99
C ARG A 216 -0.49 3.75 10.71
N VAL A 217 -1.23 4.84 10.93
CA VAL A 217 -0.73 6.03 11.64
C VAL A 217 -0.58 5.72 13.13
N LYS A 218 -1.56 5.01 13.69
CA LYS A 218 -1.47 4.50 15.07
C LYS A 218 -0.26 3.58 15.26
N ALA A 219 0.00 2.69 14.31
CA ALA A 219 1.16 1.80 14.32
C ALA A 219 2.49 2.56 14.19
N LEU A 220 2.56 3.58 13.32
CA LEU A 220 3.74 4.45 13.17
C LEU A 220 4.12 5.09 14.52
N ILE A 221 3.18 5.77 15.16
CA ILE A 221 3.43 6.46 16.44
C ILE A 221 3.74 5.46 17.55
N ARG A 222 2.98 4.35 17.64
CA ARG A 222 3.26 3.30 18.63
C ARG A 222 4.67 2.76 18.48
N GLY A 223 5.08 2.44 17.25
CA GLY A 223 6.42 1.92 16.98
C GLY A 223 7.51 2.93 17.30
N TYR A 224 7.29 4.22 17.00
CA TYR A 224 8.19 5.30 17.37
C TYR A 224 8.38 5.44 18.89
N LEU A 225 7.30 5.31 19.67
CA LEU A 225 7.35 5.46 21.13
C LEU A 225 7.85 4.20 21.86
N THR A 226 7.45 3.02 21.37
CA THR A 226 7.61 1.74 22.10
C THR A 226 8.57 0.77 21.45
N GLY A 227 8.84 0.91 20.15
CA GLY A 227 9.53 -0.10 19.34
C GLY A 227 8.68 -1.36 19.07
N LYS A 228 7.38 -1.32 19.38
CA LYS A 228 6.49 -2.50 19.39
C LYS A 228 5.22 -2.30 18.58
N ASP A 229 4.64 -3.43 18.17
CA ASP A 229 3.34 -3.49 17.53
C ASP A 229 2.18 -3.42 18.55
N TYR A 230 0.94 -3.56 18.06
CA TYR A 230 -0.27 -3.57 18.90
C TYR A 230 -0.29 -4.72 19.91
N TYR A 231 0.31 -5.86 19.57
CA TYR A 231 0.41 -7.05 20.42
C TYR A 231 1.61 -7.01 21.36
N LYS A 232 2.31 -5.87 21.43
CA LYS A 232 3.51 -5.64 22.26
C LYS A 232 4.72 -6.49 21.83
N VAL A 233 4.74 -6.93 20.58
CA VAL A 233 5.85 -7.64 19.94
C VAL A 233 6.81 -6.62 19.31
N ASP A 234 8.11 -6.87 19.41
CA ASP A 234 9.14 -5.97 18.86
C ASP A 234 9.06 -5.88 17.33
N LEU A 235 9.20 -4.65 16.81
CA LEU A 235 9.16 -4.38 15.38
C LEU A 235 10.53 -4.71 14.73
N GLY A 236 10.68 -5.95 14.28
CA GLY A 236 11.92 -6.42 13.65
C GLY A 236 12.35 -5.65 12.40
N ASP A 237 11.38 -5.13 11.63
CA ASP A 237 11.60 -4.38 10.39
C ASP A 237 11.59 -2.85 10.57
N GLY A 238 11.34 -2.37 11.80
CA GLY A 238 11.20 -0.95 12.11
C GLY A 238 9.76 -0.42 11.99
N TRP A 239 9.55 0.84 12.37
CA TRP A 239 8.21 1.44 12.51
C TRP A 239 7.81 2.40 11.38
N SER A 240 8.74 2.80 10.53
CA SER A 240 8.54 3.78 9.43
C SER A 240 8.77 3.15 8.05
N GLY A 241 8.37 3.82 6.97
CA GLY A 241 8.78 3.45 5.59
C GLY A 241 10.31 3.43 5.37
N ASP A 242 11.07 4.13 6.22
CA ASP A 242 12.54 4.10 6.25
C ASP A 242 13.12 2.90 7.04
N ASN A 243 12.28 2.00 7.57
CA ASN A 243 12.66 0.84 8.40
C ASN A 243 13.46 1.21 9.67
N ILE A 244 13.14 2.35 10.30
CA ILE A 244 13.80 2.80 11.51
C ILE A 244 13.40 1.91 12.69
N LYS A 245 14.38 1.31 13.36
CA LYS A 245 14.17 0.42 14.51
C LYS A 245 14.30 1.13 15.87
N PHE A 246 15.03 2.25 15.89
CA PHE A 246 15.25 3.01 17.11
C PHE A 246 13.98 3.73 17.55
N SER A 247 13.69 3.76 18.85
CA SER A 247 12.48 4.33 19.44
C SER A 247 12.79 5.05 20.74
N TRP A 248 11.82 5.79 21.28
CA TRP A 248 11.90 6.35 22.65
C TRP A 248 12.10 5.28 23.72
N SER A 249 11.77 4.02 23.42
CA SER A 249 11.91 2.90 24.37
C SER A 249 13.19 2.08 24.19
N SER A 250 14.08 2.46 23.26
CA SER A 250 15.33 1.76 22.97
C SER A 250 16.23 1.62 24.21
N LYS A 251 16.92 0.48 24.32
CA LYS A 251 17.76 0.15 25.48
C LYS A 251 18.99 1.06 25.57
N GLU A 252 19.55 1.41 24.43
CA GLU A 252 20.70 2.28 24.26
C GLU A 252 20.38 3.70 24.72
N LEU A 253 19.21 4.23 24.34
CA LEU A 253 18.72 5.53 24.80
C LEU A 253 18.56 5.56 26.32
N LYS A 254 17.91 4.53 26.88
CA LYS A 254 17.73 4.38 28.33
C LYS A 254 19.06 4.32 29.06
N LYS A 255 20.05 3.62 28.51
CA LYS A 255 21.40 3.53 29.09
C LYS A 255 22.08 4.90 29.09
N TRP A 256 22.00 5.64 27.98
CA TRP A 256 22.56 6.98 27.88
C TRP A 256 21.89 7.96 28.85
N CYS A 257 20.56 7.94 28.96
CA CYS A 257 19.82 8.84 29.87
C CYS A 257 20.14 8.57 31.35
N LYS A 258 20.54 7.35 31.71
CA LYS A 258 21.03 7.03 33.06
C LYS A 258 22.43 7.58 33.34
N MET A 259 23.25 7.77 32.30
CA MET A 259 24.59 8.33 32.45
C MET A 259 24.58 9.87 32.39
N ASN A 260 23.50 10.45 31.84
CA ASN A 260 23.29 11.89 31.69
C ASN A 260 22.00 12.29 32.43
N GLU A 261 21.99 12.06 33.74
CA GLU A 261 20.85 12.41 34.58
C GLU A 261 20.55 13.92 34.52
N ASN A 262 19.29 14.30 34.70
CA ASN A 262 18.82 15.69 34.65
C ASN A 262 18.93 16.37 33.27
N PHE A 263 19.34 15.65 32.21
CA PHE A 263 19.47 16.22 30.87
C PHE A 263 18.63 15.45 29.83
N PRO A 264 17.91 16.15 28.93
CA PRO A 264 17.08 15.50 27.93
C PRO A 264 17.94 14.87 26.81
N PRO A 265 17.49 13.76 26.19
CA PRO A 265 18.21 13.16 25.06
C PRO A 265 18.08 13.96 23.76
N CYS A 266 17.10 14.87 23.69
CA CYS A 266 16.84 15.72 22.54
C CYS A 266 16.80 17.23 22.92
N PRO A 267 17.91 17.81 23.37
CA PRO A 267 17.98 19.21 23.82
C PRO A 267 17.88 20.19 22.64
N ASP A 268 17.37 21.40 22.87
CA ASP A 268 17.49 22.49 21.92
C ASP A 268 18.92 23.07 21.88
N PRO A 269 19.27 23.89 20.88
CA PRO A 269 20.60 24.51 20.80
C PRO A 269 20.99 25.32 22.05
N GLY A 270 20.05 25.97 22.74
CA GLY A 270 20.33 26.71 23.97
C GLY A 270 20.77 25.82 25.14
N LEU A 271 20.12 24.67 25.31
CA LEU A 271 20.56 23.67 26.30
C LEU A 271 21.90 23.04 25.93
N ILE A 272 22.16 22.80 24.64
CA ILE A 272 23.45 22.28 24.16
C ILE A 272 24.58 23.24 24.51
N GLU A 273 24.42 24.54 24.24
CA GLU A 273 25.44 25.56 24.49
C GLU A 273 25.71 25.72 26.00
N SER A 274 24.66 25.72 26.82
CA SER A 274 24.78 25.94 28.26
C SER A 274 25.38 24.76 29.04
N HIS A 275 25.27 23.53 28.54
CA HIS A 275 25.70 22.32 29.24
C HIS A 275 26.84 21.58 28.54
N GLU A 276 27.20 21.96 27.32
CA GLU A 276 28.18 21.26 26.46
C GLU A 276 27.81 19.78 26.18
N ILE A 277 26.51 19.47 26.17
CA ILE A 277 25.97 18.12 25.89
C ILE A 277 25.03 18.19 24.68
N ILE A 278 25.38 17.51 23.59
CA ILE A 278 24.64 17.54 22.31
C ILE A 278 23.40 16.63 22.26
N GLY A 279 23.12 15.89 23.33
CA GLY A 279 22.08 14.87 23.39
C GLY A 279 22.55 13.48 22.98
N PHE A 280 21.62 12.56 22.72
CA PHE A 280 21.95 11.19 22.34
C PHE A 280 22.41 11.12 20.89
N GLU A 281 23.56 10.48 20.64
CA GLU A 281 24.10 10.22 19.31
C GLU A 281 23.98 8.75 18.92
N PHE A 282 23.67 8.49 17.66
CA PHE A 282 23.70 7.14 17.12
C PHE A 282 25.13 6.70 16.83
N SER A 283 25.46 5.46 17.18
CA SER A 283 26.74 4.85 16.80
C SER A 283 26.88 4.73 15.27
N GLU A 284 25.77 4.52 14.58
CA GLU A 284 25.68 4.49 13.12
C GLU A 284 24.53 5.39 12.66
N ALA A 285 24.81 6.29 11.72
CA ALA A 285 23.80 7.21 11.22
C ALA A 285 22.68 6.45 10.47
N ILE A 286 21.44 6.79 10.77
CA ILE A 286 20.25 6.18 10.16
C ILE A 286 19.93 6.92 8.86
N LYS A 287 19.86 6.21 7.73
CA LYS A 287 19.51 6.83 6.45
C LYS A 287 17.99 6.97 6.30
N SER A 288 17.49 8.19 6.29
CA SER A 288 16.13 8.48 5.82
C SER A 288 16.09 8.54 4.30
N LYS A 289 15.36 7.61 3.67
CA LYS A 289 15.23 7.53 2.22
C LYS A 289 14.24 8.57 1.71
N ASN A 290 13.15 8.77 2.44
CA ASN A 290 12.10 9.73 2.06
C ASN A 290 12.61 11.17 1.99
N PHE A 291 13.55 11.55 2.88
CA PHE A 291 14.11 12.90 2.94
C PHE A 291 15.57 12.99 2.49
N ASN A 292 16.18 11.87 2.08
CA ASN A 292 17.58 11.76 1.69
C ASN A 292 18.56 12.42 2.69
N LYS A 293 18.34 12.15 3.98
CA LYS A 293 19.12 12.69 5.10
C LYS A 293 19.67 11.56 5.96
N TYR A 294 20.79 11.81 6.61
CA TYR A 294 21.34 10.92 7.63
C TYR A 294 21.00 11.48 9.01
N LEU A 295 20.32 10.68 9.83
CA LEU A 295 20.00 11.00 11.21
C LEU A 295 21.18 10.56 12.07
N LYS A 296 21.83 11.52 12.73
CA LYS A 296 23.04 11.29 13.56
C LYS A 296 22.73 11.37 15.05
N THR A 297 21.73 12.15 15.42
CA THR A 297 21.32 12.40 16.80
C THR A 297 19.87 12.01 17.05
N PHE A 298 19.49 11.89 18.32
CA PHE A 298 18.10 11.70 18.69
C PHE A 298 17.23 12.93 18.33
N ASN A 299 17.80 14.15 18.31
CA ASN A 299 17.13 15.32 17.72
C ASN A 299 16.76 15.07 16.25
N ASP A 300 17.69 14.57 15.44
CA ASP A 300 17.41 14.28 14.04
C ASP A 300 16.24 13.29 13.90
N LEU A 301 16.14 12.32 14.81
CA LEU A 301 15.05 11.35 14.85
C LEU A 301 13.71 11.99 15.24
N VAL A 302 13.70 12.87 16.25
CA VAL A 302 12.51 13.61 16.69
C VAL A 302 11.98 14.50 15.55
N ILE A 303 12.87 15.24 14.89
CA ILE A 303 12.51 16.10 13.75
C ILE A 303 12.06 15.25 12.55
N HIS A 304 12.75 14.13 12.27
CA HIS A 304 12.33 13.21 11.23
C HIS A 304 10.92 12.66 11.48
N PHE A 305 10.62 12.23 12.70
CA PHE A 305 9.29 11.75 13.07
C PHE A 305 8.22 12.84 12.85
N LYS A 306 8.47 14.08 13.28
CA LYS A 306 7.57 15.21 13.01
C LYS A 306 7.33 15.41 11.51
N HIS A 307 8.37 15.31 10.70
CA HIS A 307 8.26 15.45 9.24
C HIS A 307 7.43 14.36 8.56
N LEU A 308 7.26 13.19 9.20
CA LEU A 308 6.39 12.13 8.69
C LEU A 308 4.91 12.45 8.82
N PHE A 309 4.53 13.45 9.62
CA PHE A 309 3.12 13.81 9.79
C PHE A 309 2.78 15.31 9.73
N HIS A 310 3.77 16.19 9.62
CA HIS A 310 3.58 17.65 9.59
C HIS A 310 4.29 18.28 8.39
N ILE A 311 3.50 18.78 7.45
CA ILE A 311 3.96 19.63 6.34
C ILE A 311 3.90 21.07 6.83
N ARG A 312 5.01 21.80 6.68
CA ARG A 312 5.14 23.24 6.97
C ARG A 312 6.33 23.81 6.20
N GLN A 313 6.71 25.07 6.40
CA GLN A 313 7.73 25.74 5.59
C GLN A 313 9.10 25.04 5.47
N ASP A 314 9.63 24.49 6.56
CA ASP A 314 10.92 23.78 6.61
C ASP A 314 10.84 22.29 6.18
N ASN A 315 9.63 21.78 6.00
CA ASN A 315 9.31 20.45 5.48
C ASN A 315 8.16 20.56 4.46
N SER A 316 8.35 21.44 3.48
CA SER A 316 7.26 21.78 2.56
C SER A 316 6.99 20.66 1.57
N LEU A 317 5.72 20.47 1.20
CA LEU A 317 5.36 19.43 0.21
C LEU A 317 6.09 19.64 -1.12
N LYS A 318 6.32 20.90 -1.52
CA LYS A 318 7.10 21.23 -2.72
C LYS A 318 8.50 20.62 -2.69
N GLN A 319 9.23 20.83 -1.59
CA GLN A 319 10.58 20.28 -1.44
C GLN A 319 10.58 18.75 -1.40
N ILE A 320 9.59 18.16 -0.73
CA ILE A 320 9.41 16.70 -0.67
C ILE A 320 9.21 16.13 -2.08
N LEU A 321 8.28 16.66 -2.87
CA LEU A 321 7.99 16.13 -4.21
C LEU A 321 9.14 16.37 -5.20
N LEU A 322 9.80 17.53 -5.15
CA LEU A 322 11.00 17.80 -5.96
C LEU A 322 12.13 16.81 -5.66
N LEU A 323 12.33 16.47 -4.38
CA LEU A 323 13.30 15.45 -3.98
C LEU A 323 12.91 14.07 -4.53
N GLN A 324 11.63 13.68 -4.44
CA GLN A 324 11.15 12.41 -4.97
C GLN A 324 11.38 12.32 -6.48
N ASN A 325 11.05 13.38 -7.23
CA ASN A 325 11.29 13.44 -8.68
C ASN A 325 12.77 13.26 -9.02
N LYS A 326 13.66 13.86 -8.22
CA LYS A 326 15.11 13.70 -8.37
C LYS A 326 15.56 12.27 -8.08
N ILE A 327 15.14 11.68 -6.96
CA ILE A 327 15.52 10.30 -6.56
C ILE A 327 15.07 9.26 -7.59
N LYS A 328 13.92 9.49 -8.22
CA LYS A 328 13.31 8.57 -9.21
C LYS A 328 13.74 8.87 -10.66
N ASN A 329 14.58 9.88 -10.88
CA ASN A 329 14.97 10.39 -12.21
C ASN A 329 13.74 10.69 -13.10
N TRP A 330 12.67 11.25 -12.52
CA TRP A 330 11.48 11.62 -13.28
C TRP A 330 11.63 12.94 -14.01
N ASN A 331 12.53 13.82 -13.57
CA ASN A 331 12.82 15.08 -14.27
C ASN A 331 13.40 14.86 -15.68
N GLU A 332 13.88 13.65 -16.00
CA GLU A 332 14.35 13.28 -17.35
C GLU A 332 13.24 12.70 -18.22
N LYS A 333 12.06 12.42 -17.64
CA LYS A 333 10.97 11.68 -18.26
C LYS A 333 9.67 12.47 -18.32
N ILE A 334 9.56 13.53 -17.53
CA ILE A 334 8.37 14.35 -17.36
C ILE A 334 8.81 15.81 -17.31
N ASP A 335 8.09 16.66 -18.04
CA ASP A 335 8.18 18.11 -17.89
C ASP A 335 7.30 18.54 -16.71
N PHE A 336 7.92 18.96 -15.61
CA PHE A 336 7.17 19.39 -14.42
C PHE A 336 6.99 20.90 -14.39
N GLU A 337 5.72 21.35 -14.40
CA GLU A 337 5.35 22.75 -14.25
C GLU A 337 4.96 23.02 -12.78
N ILE A 338 5.80 23.78 -12.05
CA ILE A 338 5.60 24.05 -10.61
C ILE A 338 5.79 25.54 -10.30
N GLU A 339 4.70 26.30 -10.34
CA GLU A 339 4.71 27.73 -10.05
C GLU A 339 4.64 28.01 -8.54
N ASN A 340 5.38 29.03 -8.06
CA ASN A 340 5.38 29.38 -6.64
C ASN A 340 4.03 29.87 -6.12
N GLN A 341 3.24 30.54 -6.97
CA GLN A 341 1.94 31.09 -6.60
C GLN A 341 0.90 29.97 -6.39
N GLU A 342 1.00 28.90 -7.17
CA GLU A 342 0.10 27.76 -7.11
C GLU A 342 0.63 26.61 -6.25
N PHE A 343 1.92 26.64 -5.88
CA PHE A 343 2.54 25.68 -4.98
C PHE A 343 3.44 26.38 -3.95
N PRO A 344 2.86 27.19 -3.04
CA PRO A 344 3.58 27.83 -1.96
C PRO A 344 4.18 26.84 -0.96
N THR A 345 5.27 27.23 -0.32
CA THR A 345 5.98 26.39 0.65
C THR A 345 5.48 26.54 2.08
N ASN A 346 4.70 27.57 2.39
CA ASN A 346 4.26 27.91 3.75
C ASN A 346 2.90 27.31 4.15
N ILE A 347 2.34 26.40 3.35
CA ILE A 347 1.09 25.72 3.72
C ILE A 347 1.35 24.71 4.83
N GLU A 348 0.57 24.83 5.90
CA GLU A 348 0.60 23.88 7.02
C GLU A 348 -0.47 22.79 6.87
N LEU A 349 -0.07 21.53 7.01
CA LEU A 349 -0.96 20.37 6.94
C LEU A 349 -0.47 19.22 7.85
N PHE A 350 -1.36 18.73 8.71
CA PHE A 350 -1.16 17.48 9.44
C PHE A 350 -1.79 16.33 8.64
N THR A 351 -0.98 15.35 8.22
CA THR A 351 -1.39 14.21 7.38
C THR A 351 -0.40 13.06 7.51
N ASP A 352 -0.57 11.94 6.82
CA ASP A 352 0.47 10.89 6.72
C ASP A 352 1.35 11.16 5.49
N VAL A 353 2.52 11.77 5.71
CA VAL A 353 3.41 12.25 4.65
C VAL A 353 4.02 11.08 3.86
N ASP A 354 4.35 9.96 4.52
CA ASP A 354 4.88 8.77 3.84
C ASP A 354 3.85 8.20 2.85
N LYS A 355 2.58 8.14 3.25
CA LYS A 355 1.49 7.71 2.37
C LYS A 355 1.17 8.70 1.25
N LEU A 356 1.31 10.00 1.51
CA LEU A 356 1.19 11.01 0.47
C LEU A 356 2.27 10.86 -0.59
N ILE A 357 3.54 10.66 -0.19
CA ILE A 357 4.64 10.37 -1.12
C ILE A 357 4.35 9.12 -1.94
N GLN A 358 3.89 8.03 -1.31
CA GLN A 358 3.53 6.79 -2.01
C GLN A 358 2.39 7.00 -3.00
N ALA A 359 1.35 7.75 -2.63
CA ALA A 359 0.23 8.06 -3.52
C ALA A 359 0.68 8.89 -4.73
N TYR A 360 1.46 9.94 -4.50
CA TYR A 360 2.08 10.73 -5.56
C TYR A 360 2.88 9.85 -6.52
N ASN A 361 3.74 8.98 -5.98
CA ASN A 361 4.55 8.09 -6.79
C ASN A 361 3.70 7.16 -7.68
N ILE A 362 2.60 6.63 -7.15
CA ILE A 362 1.66 5.78 -7.92
C ILE A 362 1.00 6.56 -9.05
N ILE A 363 0.64 7.83 -8.83
CA ILE A 363 0.05 8.69 -9.88
C ILE A 363 1.09 9.02 -10.96
N ILE A 364 2.32 9.35 -10.59
CA ILE A 364 3.40 9.60 -11.58
C ILE A 364 3.69 8.34 -12.40
N ASP A 365 3.78 7.17 -11.76
CA ASP A 365 3.95 5.89 -12.46
C ASP A 365 2.77 5.58 -13.40
N LEU A 366 1.55 5.99 -13.04
CA LEU A 366 0.38 5.87 -13.92
C LEU A 366 0.48 6.78 -15.14
N ILE A 367 0.97 8.00 -14.98
CA ILE A 367 1.20 8.97 -16.07
C ILE A 367 2.22 8.38 -17.05
N LEU A 368 3.36 7.92 -16.55
CA LEU A 368 4.43 7.31 -17.36
C LEU A 368 3.97 6.06 -18.10
N LYS A 369 3.12 5.22 -17.49
CA LYS A 369 2.61 3.98 -18.13
C LYS A 369 1.60 4.25 -19.25
N ARG A 370 0.94 5.41 -19.25
CA ARG A 370 -0.07 5.77 -20.26
C ARG A 370 0.53 6.47 -21.47
N GLN A 371 1.78 6.91 -21.37
CA GLN A 371 2.46 7.64 -22.43
C GLN A 371 2.85 6.71 -23.58
N ILE A 372 2.57 7.14 -24.82
CA ILE A 372 2.89 6.38 -26.04
C ILE A 372 3.79 7.19 -26.99
N GLU A 373 3.66 8.52 -27.04
CA GLU A 373 4.29 9.33 -28.12
C GLU A 373 5.09 10.55 -27.61
N GLU A 374 4.48 11.46 -26.84
CA GLU A 374 5.12 12.71 -26.39
C GLU A 374 5.49 12.68 -24.90
N MET A 375 6.51 13.45 -24.49
CA MET A 375 6.90 13.60 -23.08
C MET A 375 5.71 14.16 -22.26
N PRO A 376 5.36 13.57 -21.10
CA PRO A 376 4.25 14.04 -20.30
C PRO A 376 4.58 15.42 -19.73
N ARG A 377 3.63 16.34 -19.83
CA ARG A 377 3.67 17.63 -19.15
C ARG A 377 2.77 17.55 -17.93
N VAL A 378 3.37 17.72 -16.75
CA VAL A 378 2.68 17.56 -15.46
C VAL A 378 2.77 18.85 -14.67
N LYS A 379 1.63 19.50 -14.52
CA LYS A 379 1.48 20.66 -13.63
C LYS A 379 1.16 20.19 -12.22
N LEU A 380 1.92 20.68 -11.24
CA LEU A 380 1.67 20.41 -9.83
C LEU A 380 1.22 21.69 -9.13
N SER A 381 0.13 21.60 -8.36
CA SER A 381 -0.35 22.71 -7.52
C SER A 381 -0.74 22.21 -6.13
N PHE A 382 -0.57 23.06 -5.13
CA PHE A 382 -0.91 22.79 -3.74
C PHE A 382 -1.36 24.07 -3.06
N TYR A 383 -2.65 24.21 -2.79
CA TYR A 383 -3.22 25.47 -2.30
C TYR A 383 -4.31 25.26 -1.25
N GLN A 384 -4.53 26.29 -0.42
CA GLN A 384 -5.57 26.28 0.60
C GLN A 384 -6.94 26.45 -0.04
N THR A 385 -7.91 25.70 0.47
CA THR A 385 -9.33 25.85 0.13
C THR A 385 -10.12 26.20 1.40
N SER A 386 -11.38 26.57 1.26
CA SER A 386 -12.24 26.89 2.40
C SER A 386 -12.39 25.74 3.42
N GLY A 387 -12.25 24.49 2.97
CA GLY A 387 -12.37 23.29 3.82
C GLY A 387 -11.04 22.64 4.22
N GLY A 388 -9.90 23.11 3.70
CA GLY A 388 -8.61 22.50 3.97
C GLY A 388 -7.56 22.85 2.91
N VAL A 389 -6.99 21.83 2.26
CA VAL A 389 -5.92 21.97 1.27
C VAL A 389 -6.11 20.97 0.14
N GLU A 390 -5.81 21.36 -1.09
CA GLU A 390 -5.82 20.47 -2.25
C GLU A 390 -4.42 20.32 -2.84
N LEU A 391 -3.99 19.08 -3.08
CA LEU A 391 -2.88 18.75 -3.97
C LEU A 391 -3.47 18.30 -5.32
N SER A 392 -3.02 18.92 -6.40
CA SER A 392 -3.38 18.54 -7.75
C SER A 392 -2.15 18.10 -8.55
N ILE A 393 -2.32 17.00 -9.28
CA ILE A 393 -1.35 16.41 -10.21
C ILE A 393 -2.03 16.36 -11.58
N HIS A 394 -1.69 17.30 -12.46
CA HIS A 394 -2.38 17.52 -13.73
C HIS A 394 -1.50 17.14 -14.92
N HIS A 395 -1.80 16.01 -15.56
CA HIS A 395 -1.19 15.61 -16.81
C HIS A 395 -1.88 16.36 -17.97
N LEU A 396 -1.20 17.34 -18.54
CA LEU A 396 -1.79 18.31 -19.47
C LEU A 396 -2.08 17.71 -20.85
N ASN A 397 -1.14 16.93 -21.40
CA ASN A 397 -1.22 16.40 -22.75
C ASN A 397 -1.76 14.95 -22.80
N THR A 398 -2.92 14.72 -22.17
CA THR A 398 -3.58 13.40 -22.20
C THR A 398 -5.11 13.49 -22.12
N SER A 399 -5.78 12.35 -22.22
CA SER A 399 -7.21 12.18 -21.90
C SER A 399 -7.41 10.98 -20.99
N TYR A 400 -8.61 10.83 -20.41
CA TYR A 400 -8.82 9.77 -19.43
C TYR A 400 -8.88 8.36 -20.07
N HIS A 401 -9.15 8.27 -21.38
CA HIS A 401 -9.27 7.05 -22.19
C HIS A 401 -10.34 6.06 -21.70
N LYS A 402 -11.33 6.57 -20.95
CA LYS A 402 -12.52 5.84 -20.55
C LYS A 402 -13.70 6.79 -20.57
N SER A 403 -14.85 6.27 -20.99
CA SER A 403 -16.10 6.99 -20.95
C SER A 403 -16.46 7.42 -19.52
N LEU A 404 -17.24 8.49 -19.42
CA LEU A 404 -17.75 8.99 -18.15
C LEU A 404 -18.63 7.94 -17.45
N ILE A 405 -19.49 7.27 -18.23
CA ILE A 405 -20.38 6.20 -17.76
C ILE A 405 -19.56 5.05 -17.16
N ASP A 406 -18.55 4.56 -17.87
CA ASP A 406 -17.72 3.46 -17.36
C ASP A 406 -16.97 3.86 -16.08
N THR A 407 -16.60 5.14 -15.95
CA THR A 407 -15.92 5.66 -14.76
C THR A 407 -16.83 5.66 -13.53
N ILE A 408 -18.11 6.00 -13.71
CA ILE A 408 -19.12 6.07 -12.65
C ILE A 408 -19.64 4.68 -12.28
N GLU A 409 -20.04 3.89 -13.28
CA GLU A 409 -20.81 2.66 -13.08
C GLU A 409 -19.94 1.45 -12.80
N ARG A 410 -18.75 1.34 -13.42
CA ARG A 410 -17.90 0.15 -13.24
C ARG A 410 -17.11 0.22 -11.95
N PRO A 411 -16.83 -0.93 -11.29
CA PRO A 411 -15.96 -0.96 -10.13
C PRO A 411 -14.61 -0.29 -10.39
N LEU A 412 -14.04 0.32 -9.35
CA LEU A 412 -12.72 0.92 -9.44
C LEU A 412 -11.71 -0.09 -9.99
N GLY A 413 -10.93 0.33 -10.98
CA GLY A 413 -9.85 -0.50 -11.53
C GLY A 413 -8.84 -0.87 -10.44
N LYS A 414 -8.10 -1.97 -10.66
CA LYS A 414 -7.15 -2.52 -9.67
C LYS A 414 -6.22 -1.44 -9.08
N THR A 415 -5.72 -0.52 -9.90
CA THR A 415 -4.82 0.54 -9.45
C THR A 415 -5.50 1.53 -8.51
N TYR A 416 -6.68 2.07 -8.85
CA TYR A 416 -7.39 3.00 -7.96
C TYR A 416 -7.90 2.32 -6.70
N LYS A 417 -8.38 1.08 -6.81
CA LYS A 417 -8.75 0.30 -5.62
C LYS A 417 -7.56 0.17 -4.67
N ALA A 418 -6.38 -0.23 -5.18
CA ALA A 418 -5.17 -0.38 -4.37
C ALA A 418 -4.67 0.97 -3.81
N LEU A 419 -4.69 2.03 -4.61
CA LEU A 419 -4.29 3.38 -4.18
C LEU A 419 -5.17 3.88 -3.03
N ILE A 420 -6.49 3.68 -3.14
CA ILE A 420 -7.44 4.09 -2.10
C ILE A 420 -7.22 3.26 -0.84
N ASP A 421 -7.19 1.93 -0.97
CA ASP A 421 -7.09 1.02 0.18
C ASP A 421 -5.80 1.22 0.97
N ASN A 422 -4.67 1.38 0.27
CA ASN A 422 -3.37 1.38 0.90
C ASN A 422 -2.84 2.78 1.25
N GLN A 423 -3.27 3.84 0.54
CA GLN A 423 -2.73 5.20 0.74
C GLN A 423 -3.79 6.25 1.07
N LEU A 424 -4.89 6.34 0.30
CA LEU A 424 -5.76 7.53 0.37
C LEU A 424 -6.87 7.44 1.41
N ASN A 425 -7.40 6.25 1.71
CA ASN A 425 -8.55 6.12 2.59
C ASN A 425 -8.23 6.62 4.01
N GLY A 426 -9.04 7.56 4.51
CA GLY A 426 -8.81 8.27 5.78
C GLY A 426 -7.77 9.39 5.72
N MET A 427 -7.09 9.60 4.59
CA MET A 427 -6.07 10.65 4.43
C MET A 427 -6.57 11.83 3.62
N CYS A 428 -7.25 11.58 2.50
CA CYS A 428 -7.82 12.63 1.66
C CYS A 428 -9.05 12.11 0.90
N ASN A 429 -9.86 13.02 0.39
CA ASN A 429 -10.80 12.69 -0.67
C ASN A 429 -10.05 12.66 -1.99
N PHE A 430 -10.58 11.90 -2.95
CA PHE A 430 -9.96 11.72 -4.27
C PHE A 430 -10.95 12.04 -5.38
N TYR A 431 -10.55 12.92 -6.28
CA TYR A 431 -11.31 13.32 -7.46
C TYR A 431 -10.44 13.22 -8.72
N VAL A 432 -11.11 13.07 -9.85
CA VAL A 432 -10.50 13.20 -11.18
C VAL A 432 -11.24 14.26 -11.96
N ARG A 433 -10.52 15.21 -12.56
CA ARG A 433 -11.05 16.08 -13.63
C ARG A 433 -10.40 15.68 -14.94
N ALA A 434 -11.19 15.52 -16.00
CA ALA A 434 -10.66 15.12 -17.30
C ALA A 434 -11.66 15.37 -18.43
N ASP A 435 -11.17 15.26 -19.67
CA ASP A 435 -11.97 14.79 -20.81
C ASP A 435 -12.12 13.26 -20.74
N PHE A 436 -13.35 12.78 -20.62
CA PHE A 436 -13.73 11.37 -20.58
C PHE A 436 -14.04 10.81 -21.98
N ASP A 437 -13.27 11.27 -22.97
CA ASP A 437 -13.45 11.06 -24.40
C ASP A 437 -14.71 11.74 -24.96
N GLN A 438 -14.68 12.03 -26.27
CA GLN A 438 -15.80 12.65 -26.99
C GLN A 438 -16.23 14.02 -26.43
N LYS A 439 -15.27 14.78 -25.86
CA LYS A 439 -15.51 16.10 -25.25
C LYS A 439 -16.48 16.05 -24.07
N GLN A 440 -16.43 14.96 -23.30
CA GLN A 440 -17.20 14.82 -22.06
C GLN A 440 -16.35 15.27 -20.88
N PHE A 441 -16.39 16.57 -20.58
CA PHE A 441 -15.61 17.14 -19.49
C PHE A 441 -16.36 17.05 -18.16
N ALA A 442 -15.71 16.47 -17.15
CA ALA A 442 -16.33 16.36 -15.83
C ALA A 442 -15.30 16.31 -14.70
N LYS A 443 -15.75 16.66 -13.50
CA LYS A 443 -15.13 16.29 -12.24
C LYS A 443 -15.86 15.07 -11.67
N VAL A 444 -15.18 13.95 -11.55
CA VAL A 444 -15.73 12.72 -10.99
C VAL A 444 -15.25 12.53 -9.56
N ASN A 445 -16.21 12.31 -8.66
CA ASN A 445 -15.93 11.81 -7.32
C ASN A 445 -15.43 10.36 -7.40
N ILE A 446 -14.16 10.13 -7.05
CA ILE A 446 -13.59 8.77 -6.99
C ILE A 446 -13.71 8.20 -5.58
N TRP A 447 -13.44 9.01 -4.55
CA TRP A 447 -13.50 8.60 -3.15
C TRP A 447 -13.74 9.77 -2.19
N ASN A 448 -14.96 9.92 -1.68
CA ASN A 448 -15.27 10.90 -0.62
C ASN A 448 -16.39 10.46 0.35
N GLY A 449 -16.76 9.17 0.32
CA GLY A 449 -17.85 8.61 1.14
C GLY A 449 -19.25 8.78 0.56
N LYS A 450 -19.41 9.52 -0.54
CA LYS A 450 -20.66 9.64 -1.31
C LYS A 450 -20.63 8.74 -2.56
N PRO A 451 -21.78 8.47 -3.19
CA PRO A 451 -21.81 7.81 -4.50
C PRO A 451 -20.90 8.51 -5.50
N ARG A 452 -20.30 7.74 -6.41
CA ARG A 452 -19.53 8.30 -7.51
C ARG A 452 -20.49 9.03 -8.44
N THR A 453 -20.29 10.33 -8.56
CA THR A 453 -21.08 11.23 -9.39
C THR A 453 -20.13 12.08 -10.22
N ALA A 454 -20.63 12.59 -11.34
CA ALA A 454 -19.92 13.54 -12.19
C ALA A 454 -20.55 14.93 -12.07
N GLU A 455 -19.72 15.94 -11.91
CA GLU A 455 -20.06 17.34 -12.06
C GLU A 455 -19.57 17.78 -13.44
N PRO A 456 -20.45 18.17 -14.38
CA PRO A 456 -20.04 18.56 -15.72
C PRO A 456 -19.20 19.84 -15.70
N LEU A 457 -18.27 19.95 -16.66
CA LEU A 457 -17.41 21.12 -16.87
C LEU A 457 -17.63 21.66 -18.28
N ASP A 458 -17.48 22.98 -18.47
CA ASP A 458 -17.61 23.61 -19.78
C ASP A 458 -16.47 23.18 -20.73
N PHE A 459 -15.25 23.11 -20.19
CA PHE A 459 -14.06 22.66 -20.89
C PHE A 459 -13.02 22.17 -19.88
N PHE A 460 -12.27 21.12 -20.25
CA PHE A 460 -11.10 20.68 -19.49
C PHE A 460 -10.10 20.00 -20.42
N GLU A 461 -8.82 20.32 -20.26
CA GLU A 461 -7.72 19.69 -21.00
C GLU A 461 -6.91 18.82 -20.05
N GLY A 462 -6.49 17.63 -20.49
CA GLY A 462 -5.68 16.74 -19.68
C GLY A 462 -6.45 15.85 -18.71
N VAL A 463 -5.72 15.26 -17.77
CA VAL A 463 -6.25 14.48 -16.65
C VAL A 463 -5.62 14.99 -15.36
N GLU A 464 -6.46 15.45 -14.44
CA GLU A 464 -6.06 15.98 -13.13
C GLU A 464 -6.51 15.04 -12.02
N HIS A 465 -5.55 14.56 -11.23
CA HIS A 465 -5.79 13.82 -9.98
C HIS A 465 -5.73 14.79 -8.81
N ILE A 466 -6.83 14.90 -8.06
CA ILE A 466 -6.96 15.85 -6.95
C ILE A 466 -7.09 15.10 -5.62
N PHE A 467 -6.19 15.39 -4.70
CA PHE A 467 -6.24 14.95 -3.31
C PHE A 467 -6.70 16.12 -2.43
N GLU A 468 -7.93 16.03 -1.91
CA GLU A 468 -8.53 17.04 -1.03
C GLU A 468 -8.36 16.62 0.44
N PHE A 469 -7.51 17.34 1.17
CA PHE A 469 -7.27 17.15 2.61
C PHE A 469 -8.19 18.07 3.40
N ARG A 470 -9.13 17.50 4.14
CA ARG A 470 -10.10 18.28 4.93
C ARG A 470 -9.60 18.52 6.36
N LYS A 471 -9.78 19.74 6.84
CA LYS A 471 -9.48 20.14 8.22
C LYS A 471 -10.74 20.29 9.09
N LYS A 472 -11.92 20.37 8.46
CA LYS A 472 -13.23 20.54 9.11
C LYS A 472 -14.28 19.65 8.46
#